data_AF-A0A3P8L1A7-F1
#
_entry.id   AF-A0A3P8L1A7-F1
#
_cell.length_a   1.000
_cell.length_b   1.000
_cell.length_c   1.000
_cell.angle_alpha   90.00
_cell.angle_beta   90.00
_cell.angle_gamma   90.00
#
_symmetry.space_group_name_H-M   'P 1'
#
loop_
_entity.id
_entity.type
_entity.pdbx_description
1 polymer ?
#
loop_
_entity_poly.entity_id
_entity_poly.type
_entity_poly.pdbx_seq_one_letter_code
_entity_poly.pdbx_strand_id
1 'polypeptide(L)'
;MTANYYLDGLKKDYASTADRLQAMDTDISKDTAAVEKSTLAMKQVISENQATLTKISIQKDKAGFDKAGAKTQLAQIDANIRKMKETVKGMKDKESAYKVALQGQTATTSAEKTKLANLNKEYSILNSKISDLEKETNELYEQRQAISLG
;
A
#
# COMPACT_ATOMS: atom_id res chain seq x y z
N MET A 1 2.82 -14.14 21.23
CA MET A 1 2.11 -14.15 19.94
C MET A 1 1.27 -12.89 19.88
N THR A 2 1.51 -12.00 18.92
CA THR A 2 0.60 -10.88 18.67
C THR A 2 -0.74 -11.47 18.23
N ALA A 3 -1.85 -11.04 18.85
CA ALA A 3 -3.18 -11.49 18.44
C ALA A 3 -3.41 -11.13 16.96
N ASN A 4 -3.71 -12.13 16.13
CA ASN A 4 -4.09 -11.91 14.75
C ASN A 4 -5.59 -12.20 14.62
N TYR A 5 -6.39 -11.14 14.74
CA TYR A 5 -7.85 -11.22 14.65
C TYR A 5 -8.33 -11.87 13.35
N TYR A 6 -7.57 -11.76 12.25
CA TYR A 6 -7.93 -12.42 10.99
C TYR A 6 -7.74 -13.94 11.07
N LEU A 7 -6.60 -14.42 11.55
CA LEU A 7 -6.37 -15.86 11.74
C LEU A 7 -7.33 -16.47 12.76
N ASP A 8 -7.57 -15.76 13.87
CA ASP A 8 -8.49 -16.21 14.91
C ASP A 8 -9.93 -16.27 14.39
N GLY A 9 -10.35 -15.29 13.58
CA GLY A 9 -11.63 -15.30 12.86
C GLY A 9 -11.73 -16.47 11.90
N LEU A 10 -10.73 -16.70 11.06
CA LEU A 10 -10.70 -17.85 10.14
C LEU A 10 -10.86 -19.19 10.87
N LYS A 11 -10.16 -19.37 12.00
CA LYS A 11 -10.25 -20.61 12.80
C LYS A 11 -11.59 -20.78 13.50
N LYS A 12 -12.24 -19.67 13.85
CA LYS A 12 -13.58 -19.66 14.44
C LYS A 12 -14.66 -20.01 13.40
N ASP A 13 -14.55 -19.44 12.20
CA ASP A 13 -15.60 -19.53 11.18
C ASP A 13 -15.46 -20.80 10.32
N TYR A 14 -14.25 -21.36 10.22
CA TYR A 14 -13.95 -22.51 9.37
C TYR A 14 -13.16 -23.58 10.11
N ALA A 15 -13.78 -24.76 10.27
CA ALA A 15 -13.16 -25.89 10.95
C ALA A 15 -12.04 -26.56 10.10
N SER A 16 -12.23 -26.66 8.79
CA SER A 16 -11.28 -27.34 7.90
C SER A 16 -10.17 -26.41 7.38
N THR A 17 -8.98 -26.95 7.13
CA THR A 17 -7.90 -26.18 6.48
C THR A 17 -8.26 -25.81 5.05
N ALA A 18 -8.93 -26.70 4.30
CA ALA A 18 -9.39 -26.41 2.95
C ALA A 18 -10.30 -25.18 2.88
N ASP A 19 -11.29 -25.07 3.78
CA ASP A 19 -12.22 -23.94 3.81
C ASP A 19 -11.50 -22.64 4.20
N ARG A 20 -10.58 -22.70 5.17
CA ARG A 20 -9.74 -21.54 5.54
C ARG A 20 -8.89 -21.06 4.36
N LEU A 21 -8.25 -21.97 3.64
CA LEU A 21 -7.46 -21.63 2.46
C LEU A 21 -8.33 -21.02 1.36
N GLN A 22 -9.56 -21.47 1.17
CA GLN A 22 -10.48 -20.90 0.20
C GLN A 22 -11.01 -19.50 0.60
N ALA A 23 -11.24 -19.27 1.89
CA ALA A 23 -11.57 -17.94 2.39
C ALA A 23 -10.40 -16.96 2.19
N MET A 24 -9.19 -17.38 2.54
CA MET A 24 -7.97 -16.60 2.33
C MET A 24 -7.74 -16.27 0.85
N ASP A 25 -7.97 -17.21 -0.05
CA ASP A 25 -7.91 -17.01 -1.51
C ASP A 25 -8.81 -15.87 -1.97
N THR A 26 -10.05 -15.89 -1.50
CA THR A 26 -11.06 -14.89 -1.83
C THR A 26 -10.64 -13.51 -1.33
N ASP A 27 -10.19 -13.44 -0.07
CA ASP A 27 -9.80 -12.19 0.58
C ASP A 27 -8.52 -11.60 -0.04
N ILE A 28 -7.48 -12.41 -0.22
CA ILE A 28 -6.20 -11.99 -0.82
C ILE A 28 -6.42 -11.53 -2.26
N SER A 29 -7.20 -12.27 -3.06
CA SER A 29 -7.53 -11.86 -4.44
C SER A 29 -8.27 -10.52 -4.48
N LYS A 30 -9.30 -10.36 -3.63
CA LYS A 30 -10.08 -9.12 -3.53
C LYS A 30 -9.22 -7.93 -3.12
N ASP A 31 -8.41 -8.09 -2.08
CA ASP A 31 -7.55 -7.01 -1.59
C ASP A 31 -6.41 -6.71 -2.56
N THR A 32 -5.91 -7.70 -3.31
CA THR A 32 -4.94 -7.48 -4.40
C THR A 32 -5.54 -6.58 -5.49
N ALA A 33 -6.76 -6.88 -5.95
CA ALA A 33 -7.44 -6.03 -6.93
C ALA A 33 -7.71 -4.61 -6.38
N ALA A 34 -8.07 -4.49 -5.10
CA ALA A 34 -8.28 -3.20 -4.44
C ALA A 34 -6.98 -2.39 -4.33
N VAL A 35 -5.85 -3.04 -4.01
CA VAL A 35 -4.52 -2.44 -4.00
C VAL A 35 -4.15 -1.98 -5.39
N GLU A 36 -4.32 -2.80 -6.43
CA GLU A 36 -4.03 -2.41 -7.82
C GLU A 36 -4.78 -1.14 -8.23
N LYS A 37 -6.09 -1.07 -7.96
CA LYS A 37 -6.89 0.12 -8.24
C LYS A 37 -6.38 1.35 -7.49
N SER A 38 -6.05 1.18 -6.21
CA SER A 38 -5.54 2.27 -5.36
C SER A 38 -4.15 2.73 -5.83
N THR A 39 -3.28 1.80 -6.23
CA THR A 39 -1.96 2.08 -6.79
C THR A 39 -2.08 2.93 -8.05
N LEU A 40 -2.99 2.59 -8.98
CA LEU A 40 -3.19 3.39 -10.20
C LEU A 40 -3.61 4.82 -9.89
N ALA A 41 -4.58 4.99 -8.98
CA ALA A 41 -5.05 6.32 -8.57
C ALA A 41 -3.94 7.13 -7.88
N MET A 42 -3.15 6.50 -7.00
CA MET A 42 -2.04 7.18 -6.33
C MET A 42 -0.91 7.54 -7.29
N LYS A 43 -0.58 6.68 -8.26
CA LYS A 43 0.43 6.98 -9.29
C LYS A 43 0.08 8.22 -10.09
N GLN A 44 -1.19 8.41 -10.42
CA GLN A 44 -1.65 9.65 -11.06
C GLN A 44 -1.37 10.87 -10.17
N VAL A 45 -1.80 10.83 -8.91
CA VAL A 45 -1.59 11.95 -7.96
C VAL A 45 -0.11 12.19 -7.69
N ILE A 46 0.72 11.14 -7.63
CA ILE A 46 2.18 11.25 -7.51
C ILE A 46 2.74 12.01 -8.71
N SER A 47 2.38 11.62 -9.94
CA SER A 47 2.85 12.28 -11.15
C SER A 47 2.46 13.76 -11.20
N GLU A 48 1.21 14.09 -10.87
CA GLU A 48 0.72 15.47 -10.81
C GLU A 48 1.46 16.31 -9.75
N ASN A 49 1.70 15.74 -8.57
CA ASN A 49 2.47 16.38 -7.51
C ASN A 49 3.94 16.58 -7.93
N GLN A 50 4.60 15.58 -8.52
CA GLN A 50 5.98 15.66 -9.00
C GLN A 50 6.15 16.74 -10.07
N ALA A 51 5.21 16.86 -11.01
CA ALA A 51 5.20 17.93 -12.00
C ALA A 51 5.08 19.32 -11.33
N THR A 52 4.22 19.43 -10.32
CA THR A 52 4.07 20.67 -9.53
C THR A 52 5.34 21.03 -8.78
N LEU A 53 5.97 20.06 -8.10
CA LEU A 53 7.25 20.24 -7.39
C LEU A 53 8.35 20.68 -8.36
N THR A 54 8.44 20.03 -9.53
CA THR A 54 9.42 20.39 -10.57
C THR A 54 9.24 21.83 -11.04
N LYS A 55 7.98 22.24 -11.32
CA LYS A 55 7.66 23.60 -11.71
C LYS A 55 8.07 24.61 -10.63
N ILE A 56 7.73 24.35 -9.37
CA ILE A 56 8.10 25.22 -8.25
C ILE A 56 9.63 25.31 -8.13
N SER A 57 10.33 24.17 -8.20
CA SER A 57 11.79 24.11 -8.10
C SER A 57 12.49 24.97 -9.17
N ILE A 58 11.98 24.98 -10.40
CA ILE A 58 12.52 25.79 -11.50
C ILE A 58 12.18 27.28 -11.36
N GLN A 59 11.04 27.62 -10.75
CA GLN A 59 10.51 28.98 -10.72
C GLN A 59 10.85 29.75 -9.45
N LYS A 60 11.14 29.07 -8.33
CA LYS A 60 11.23 29.68 -6.99
C LYS A 60 12.24 30.84 -6.87
N ASP A 61 13.28 30.84 -7.70
CA ASP A 61 14.35 31.86 -7.67
C ASP A 61 14.13 32.98 -8.70
N LYS A 62 13.04 32.94 -9.47
CA LYS A 62 12.74 33.94 -10.50
C LYS A 62 12.08 35.17 -9.89
N ALA A 63 12.42 36.35 -10.42
CA ALA A 63 11.72 37.59 -10.08
C ALA A 63 10.23 37.48 -10.41
N GLY A 64 9.37 37.95 -9.49
CA GLY A 64 7.91 37.85 -9.65
C GLY A 64 7.32 36.47 -9.35
N PHE A 65 8.10 35.53 -8.81
CA PHE A 65 7.59 34.24 -8.35
C PHE A 65 6.51 34.41 -7.26
N ASP A 66 5.33 33.82 -7.50
CA ASP A 66 4.24 33.81 -6.53
C ASP A 66 4.51 32.81 -5.39
N LYS A 67 5.23 33.30 -4.38
CA LYS A 67 5.55 32.53 -3.17
C LYS A 67 4.28 32.10 -2.42
N ALA A 68 3.22 32.91 -2.41
CA ALA A 68 2.01 32.61 -1.67
C ALA A 68 1.24 31.46 -2.33
N GLY A 69 1.05 31.52 -3.65
CA GLY A 69 0.45 30.42 -4.42
C GLY A 69 1.25 29.13 -4.32
N ALA A 70 2.58 29.21 -4.39
CA ALA A 70 3.43 28.04 -4.21
C ALA A 70 3.32 27.43 -2.81
N LYS A 71 3.20 28.22 -1.74
CA LYS A 71 2.94 27.70 -0.38
C LYS A 71 1.63 26.92 -0.32
N THR A 72 0.58 27.39 -0.96
CA THR A 72 -0.71 26.69 -1.05
C THR A 72 -0.57 25.35 -1.80
N GLN A 73 0.14 25.34 -2.93
CA GLN A 73 0.41 24.11 -3.68
C GLN A 73 1.20 23.09 -2.87
N LEU A 74 2.25 23.53 -2.18
CA LEU A 74 3.06 22.68 -1.31
C LEU A 74 2.23 22.09 -0.15
N ALA A 75 1.34 22.88 0.46
CA ALA A 75 0.44 22.39 1.50
C ALA A 75 -0.54 21.32 0.99
N GLN A 76 -1.06 21.47 -0.24
CA GLN A 76 -1.89 20.46 -0.87
C GLN A 76 -1.12 19.16 -1.12
N ILE A 77 0.13 19.25 -1.58
CA ILE A 77 1.01 18.09 -1.77
C ILE A 77 1.28 17.41 -0.43
N ASP A 78 1.50 18.17 0.65
CA ASP A 78 1.67 17.61 1.99
C ASP A 78 0.44 16.84 2.45
N ALA A 79 -0.77 17.35 2.19
CA ALA A 79 -2.02 16.65 2.47
C ALA A 79 -2.16 15.36 1.65
N ASN A 80 -1.81 15.40 0.36
CA ASN A 80 -1.83 14.22 -0.51
C ASN A 80 -0.87 13.14 0.00
N ILE A 81 0.36 13.50 0.36
CA ILE A 81 1.36 12.57 0.90
C ILE A 81 0.87 11.93 2.21
N ARG A 82 0.27 12.71 3.13
CA ARG A 82 -0.28 12.16 4.38
C ARG A 82 -1.34 11.09 4.10
N LYS A 83 -2.29 11.38 3.21
CA LYS A 83 -3.34 10.44 2.83
C LYS A 83 -2.78 9.18 2.16
N MET A 84 -1.76 9.32 1.30
CA MET A 84 -1.07 8.17 0.70
C MET A 84 -0.41 7.30 1.76
N LYS A 85 0.34 7.89 2.71
CA LYS A 85 0.99 7.16 3.81
C LYS A 85 -0.02 6.42 4.69
N GLU A 86 -1.14 7.04 5.03
CA GLU A 86 -2.22 6.40 5.78
C GLU A 86 -2.81 5.21 5.01
N THR A 87 -3.03 5.37 3.71
CA THR A 87 -3.58 4.31 2.87
C THR A 87 -2.60 3.14 2.75
N VAL A 88 -1.32 3.41 2.49
CA VAL A 88 -0.25 2.39 2.45
C VAL A 88 -0.15 1.66 3.79
N LYS A 89 -0.24 2.37 4.91
CA LYS A 89 -0.25 1.75 6.24
C LYS A 89 -1.40 0.75 6.39
N GLY A 90 -2.62 1.14 6.02
CA GLY A 90 -3.77 0.23 6.06
C GLY A 90 -3.60 -1.02 5.19
N MET A 91 -2.95 -0.89 4.03
CA MET A 91 -2.61 -2.04 3.18
C MET A 91 -1.58 -2.96 3.85
N LYS A 92 -0.54 -2.40 4.48
CA LYS A 92 0.49 -3.16 5.21
C LYS A 92 -0.07 -3.88 6.43
N ASP A 93 -0.98 -3.25 7.17
CA ASP A 93 -1.61 -3.89 8.33
C ASP A 93 -2.40 -5.14 7.91
N LYS A 94 -3.12 -5.07 6.79
CA LYS A 94 -3.82 -6.23 6.19
C LYS A 94 -2.85 -7.29 5.66
N GLU A 95 -1.84 -6.88 4.90
CA GLU A 95 -0.80 -7.78 4.38
C GLU A 95 -0.12 -8.56 5.51
N SER A 96 0.22 -7.90 6.61
CA SER A 96 0.80 -8.54 7.80
C SER A 96 -0.14 -9.57 8.43
N ALA A 97 -1.44 -9.27 8.49
CA ALA A 97 -2.45 -10.22 8.97
C ALA A 97 -2.55 -11.47 8.07
N TYR A 98 -2.49 -11.29 6.75
CA TYR A 98 -2.45 -12.41 5.79
C TYR A 98 -1.19 -13.25 5.95
N LYS A 99 -0.02 -12.62 6.11
CA LYS A 99 1.25 -13.31 6.34
C LYS A 99 1.17 -14.28 7.52
N VAL A 100 0.71 -13.77 8.66
CA VAL A 100 0.58 -14.57 9.88
C VAL A 100 -0.47 -15.66 9.69
N ALA A 101 -1.59 -15.37 9.01
CA ALA A 101 -2.62 -16.36 8.77
C ALA A 101 -2.16 -17.51 7.85
N LEU A 102 -1.37 -17.22 6.82
CA LEU A 102 -0.75 -18.21 5.92
C LEU A 102 0.23 -19.09 6.68
N GLN A 103 1.10 -18.49 7.51
CA GLN A 103 2.04 -19.22 8.37
C GLN A 103 1.33 -20.09 9.42
N GLY A 104 0.12 -19.70 9.83
CA GLY A 104 -0.69 -20.42 10.80
C GLY A 104 -1.51 -21.59 10.24
N GLN A 105 -1.51 -21.83 8.92
CA GLN A 105 -2.22 -22.97 8.33
C GLN A 105 -1.38 -24.25 8.38
N THR A 106 -2.02 -25.36 8.73
CA THR A 106 -1.42 -26.70 8.67
C THR A 106 -2.06 -27.49 7.53
N ALA A 107 -1.38 -27.51 6.39
CA ALA A 107 -1.79 -28.27 5.20
C ALA A 107 -1.30 -29.72 5.30
N THR A 108 -2.24 -30.67 5.32
CA THR A 108 -1.95 -32.10 5.53
C THR A 108 -2.10 -32.90 4.24
N THR A 109 -3.04 -32.52 3.38
CA THR A 109 -3.27 -33.16 2.08
C THR A 109 -2.45 -32.52 0.96
N SER A 110 -2.22 -33.25 -0.14
CA SER A 110 -1.55 -32.71 -1.33
C SER A 110 -2.29 -31.52 -1.93
N ALA A 111 -3.62 -31.54 -1.91
CA ALA A 111 -4.44 -30.44 -2.41
C ALA A 111 -4.26 -29.16 -1.57
N GLU A 112 -4.29 -29.28 -0.25
CA GLU A 112 -4.06 -28.15 0.68
C GLU A 112 -2.66 -27.57 0.51
N LYS A 113 -1.63 -28.42 0.36
CA LYS A 113 -0.24 -27.98 0.17
C LYS A 113 -0.09 -27.18 -1.12
N THR A 114 -0.70 -27.64 -2.21
CA THR A 114 -0.71 -26.92 -3.49
C THR A 114 -1.45 -25.58 -3.38
N LYS A 115 -2.63 -25.56 -2.74
CA LYS A 115 -3.39 -24.32 -2.55
C LYS A 115 -2.63 -23.32 -1.69
N LEU A 116 -2.05 -23.76 -0.57
CA LEU A 116 -1.23 -22.91 0.29
C LEU A 116 0.00 -22.36 -0.46
N ALA A 117 0.65 -23.16 -1.29
CA ALA A 117 1.77 -22.69 -2.12
C ALA A 117 1.35 -21.61 -3.13
N ASN A 118 0.17 -21.75 -3.75
CA ASN A 118 -0.38 -20.74 -4.65
C ASN A 118 -0.74 -19.44 -3.90
N LEU A 119 -1.37 -19.54 -2.74
CA LEU A 119 -1.69 -18.38 -1.90
C LEU A 119 -0.44 -17.61 -1.47
N ASN A 120 0.66 -18.30 -1.15
CA ASN A 120 1.93 -17.64 -0.83
C ASN A 120 2.49 -16.86 -2.04
N LYS A 121 2.26 -17.31 -3.27
CA LYS A 121 2.63 -16.56 -4.48
C LYS A 121 1.77 -15.31 -4.64
N GLU A 122 0.45 -15.44 -4.50
CA GLU A 122 -0.48 -14.30 -4.58
C GLU A 122 -0.20 -13.26 -3.49
N TYR A 123 -0.01 -13.70 -2.25
CA TYR A 123 0.44 -12.85 -1.15
C TYR A 123 1.76 -12.14 -1.47
N SER A 124 2.73 -12.82 -2.10
CA SER A 124 3.99 -12.19 -2.51
C SER A 124 3.76 -11.08 -3.55
N ILE A 125 2.83 -11.27 -4.49
CA ILE A 125 2.44 -10.25 -5.47
C ILE A 125 1.80 -9.04 -4.77
N LEU A 126 0.86 -9.28 -3.84
CA LEU A 126 0.25 -8.23 -3.03
C LEU A 126 1.31 -7.43 -2.26
N ASN A 127 2.19 -8.11 -1.54
CA ASN A 127 3.26 -7.49 -0.76
C ASN A 127 4.18 -6.63 -1.63
N SER A 128 4.62 -7.13 -2.79
CA SER A 128 5.47 -6.36 -3.70
C SER A 128 4.78 -5.09 -4.20
N LYS A 129 3.49 -5.16 -4.58
CA LYS A 129 2.73 -3.97 -5.02
C LYS A 129 2.61 -2.91 -3.92
N ILE A 130 2.40 -3.33 -2.68
CA ILE A 130 2.34 -2.42 -1.53
C ILE A 130 3.71 -1.78 -1.28
N SER A 131 4.78 -2.58 -1.33
CA SER A 131 6.16 -2.09 -1.16
C SER A 131 6.56 -1.08 -2.23
N ASP A 132 6.22 -1.32 -3.49
CA ASP A 132 6.50 -0.39 -4.59
C ASP A 132 5.76 0.94 -4.38
N LEU A 133 4.49 0.87 -3.99
CA LEU A 133 3.69 2.07 -3.71
C LEU A 133 4.21 2.87 -2.50
N GLU A 134 4.66 2.17 -1.44
CA GLU A 134 5.32 2.80 -0.29
C GLU A 134 6.58 3.54 -0.72
N LYS A 135 7.40 2.93 -1.56
CA LYS A 135 8.62 3.53 -2.10
C LYS A 135 8.32 4.80 -2.89
N GLU A 136 7.41 4.73 -3.86
CA GLU A 136 7.02 5.91 -4.68
C GLU A 136 6.44 7.05 -3.81
N THR A 137 5.67 6.71 -2.78
CA THR A 137 5.14 7.69 -1.82
C THR A 137 6.27 8.38 -1.03
N ASN A 138 7.28 7.62 -0.63
CA ASN A 138 8.44 8.15 0.09
C ASN A 138 9.34 9.00 -0.81
N GLU A 139 9.55 8.60 -2.06
CA GLU A 139 10.28 9.40 -3.06
C GLU A 139 9.59 10.76 -3.30
N LEU A 140 8.26 10.79 -3.43
CA LEU A 140 7.51 12.04 -3.53
C LEU A 140 7.71 12.92 -2.28
N TYR A 141 7.68 12.31 -1.09
CA TYR A 141 7.92 13.03 0.16
C TYR A 141 9.32 13.65 0.19
N GLU A 142 10.36 12.92 -0.20
CA GLU A 142 11.73 13.44 -0.26
C GLU A 142 11.86 14.62 -1.23
N GLN A 143 11.28 14.50 -2.43
CA GLN A 143 11.24 15.62 -3.40
C GLN A 143 10.55 16.86 -2.82
N ARG A 144 9.43 16.66 -2.10
CA ARG A 144 8.71 17.74 -1.45
C ARG A 144 9.55 18.42 -0.37
N GLN A 145 10.29 17.65 0.44
CA GLN A 145 11.13 18.18 1.51
C GLN A 145 12.35 18.96 0.98
N ALA A 146 12.83 18.64 -0.23
CA ALA A 146 13.92 19.37 -0.87
C ALA A 146 13.54 20.81 -1.28
N ILE A 147 12.25 21.14 -1.36
CA ILE A 147 11.78 22.48 -1.73
C ILE A 147 11.54 23.32 -0.47
N SER A 148 12.44 24.28 -0.25
CA SER A 148 12.23 25.41 0.65
C SER A 148 11.97 26.68 -0.15
N LEU A 149 11.03 27.50 0.32
CA LEU A 149 10.68 28.78 -0.29
C LEU A 149 11.26 29.98 0.46
N GLY A 150 12.02 29.77 1.54
CA GLY A 150 12.52 30.85 2.40
C GLY A 150 11.42 31.53 3.21
#